data_AF-A0AAN8X611-F1
#
_entry.id   AF-A0AAN8X611-F1
#
_cell.length_a   1.000
_cell.length_b   1.000
_cell.length_c   1.000
_cell.angle_alpha   90.00
_cell.angle_beta   90.00
_cell.angle_gamma   90.00
#
_symmetry.space_group_name_H-M   'P 1'
#
loop_
_entity.id
_entity.type
_entity.pdbx_description
1 polymer ?
#
loop_
_entity_poly.entity_id
_entity_poly.type
_entity_poly.pdbx_seq_one_letter_code
_entity_poly.pdbx_strand_id
1 'polypeptide(L)'
;IGQLQSLRLLLNVIGEASRSFNMAEGGVEQDRHYIFGQQISVEEDLAHEFKGHRSISILDIPNLCLHSSTGSDRTRNSVSTSICGMLNSGLGGTVYLGVTDNGIVRGISLTRYQKDHIEASVKWTLDKFTPPVPENRYCVTFVPVSSSKTHSIQNFKEQPIDSKRREQPHHVGHPNYCWCDLDASALHSLGKMSMIYVIEIHIRPWDPHLMKELRNPLYSDAPPLPPLFLNEACGCFVRQTCRQPRLCLEDVRSLLVHRIQEHCYLKLSRLHEQYELLQQMAINHGLSSDISHQKEGKNVY
;
A
#
# COMPACT_ATOMS: atom_id res chain seq x y z
N ILE A 1 -15.39 -24.62 5.98
CA ILE A 1 -14.54 -24.24 7.14
C ILE A 1 -13.32 -23.41 6.71
N GLY A 2 -12.52 -23.85 5.72
CA GLY A 2 -11.35 -23.08 5.23
C GLY A 2 -11.64 -21.70 4.60
N GLN A 3 -12.74 -21.54 3.86
CA GLN A 3 -13.10 -20.24 3.24
C GLN A 3 -13.54 -19.17 4.26
N LEU A 4 -14.18 -19.58 5.37
CA LEU A 4 -14.57 -18.68 6.47
C LEU A 4 -13.37 -18.19 7.29
N GLN A 5 -12.33 -19.01 7.41
CA GLN A 5 -11.06 -18.60 8.03
C GLN A 5 -10.31 -17.59 7.15
N SER A 6 -10.28 -17.81 5.84
CA SER A 6 -9.71 -16.86 4.87
C SER A 6 -10.42 -15.49 4.94
N LEU A 7 -11.75 -15.48 5.00
CA LEU A 7 -12.56 -14.27 5.14
C LEU A 7 -12.29 -13.48 6.42
N ARG A 8 -12.11 -14.17 7.56
CA ARG A 8 -11.75 -13.52 8.84
C ARG A 8 -10.34 -12.90 8.79
N LEU A 9 -9.38 -13.58 8.19
CA LEU A 9 -8.04 -13.04 7.97
C LEU A 9 -8.07 -11.80 7.08
N LEU A 10 -8.84 -11.85 5.99
CA LEU A 10 -9.01 -10.75 5.05
C LEU A 10 -9.66 -9.52 5.71
N LEU A 11 -10.68 -9.73 6.54
CA LEU A 11 -11.34 -8.65 7.29
C LEU A 11 -10.44 -8.03 8.37
N ASN A 12 -9.60 -8.83 9.04
CA ASN A 12 -8.62 -8.32 10.00
C ASN A 12 -7.54 -7.45 9.31
N VAL A 13 -7.01 -7.92 8.17
CA VAL A 13 -6.01 -7.18 7.38
C VAL A 13 -6.57 -5.86 6.86
N ILE A 14 -7.82 -5.85 6.36
CA ILE A 14 -8.50 -4.60 5.95
C ILE A 14 -8.68 -3.66 7.15
N GLY A 15 -9.04 -4.20 8.32
CA GLY A 15 -9.21 -3.42 9.55
C GLY A 15 -7.92 -2.77 10.03
N GLU A 16 -6.79 -3.48 9.98
CA GLU A 16 -5.47 -2.96 10.33
C GLU A 16 -4.98 -1.92 9.32
N ALA A 17 -5.10 -2.19 8.02
CA ALA A 17 -4.73 -1.23 6.97
C ALA A 17 -5.56 0.07 7.06
N SER A 18 -6.86 -0.03 7.36
CA SER A 18 -7.73 1.13 7.56
C SER A 18 -7.39 1.92 8.82
N ARG A 19 -7.01 1.24 9.92
CA ARG A 19 -6.58 1.89 11.17
C ARG A 19 -5.25 2.61 11.02
N SER A 20 -4.25 1.97 10.43
CA SER A 20 -2.94 2.57 10.16
C SER A 20 -3.08 3.83 9.30
N PHE A 21 -3.98 3.78 8.32
CA PHE A 21 -4.29 4.92 7.48
C PHE A 21 -5.00 6.06 8.26
N ASN A 22 -6.06 5.76 9.02
CA ASN A 22 -6.79 6.79 9.79
C ASN A 22 -5.93 7.43 10.89
N MET A 23 -4.99 6.69 11.49
CA MET A 23 -4.03 7.27 12.43
C MET A 23 -3.06 8.24 11.75
N ALA A 24 -2.77 8.08 10.45
CA ALA A 24 -1.96 9.02 9.68
C ALA A 24 -2.71 10.32 9.33
N GLU A 25 -4.05 10.33 9.33
CA GLU A 25 -4.86 11.51 8.93
C GLU A 25 -5.42 12.38 10.07
N GLY A 26 -5.34 12.01 11.35
CA GLY A 26 -5.95 12.88 12.38
C GLY A 26 -5.89 12.47 13.86
N GLY A 27 -4.86 11.75 14.32
CA GLY A 27 -4.71 11.42 15.74
C GLY A 27 -3.73 12.33 16.48
N VAL A 28 -4.09 12.81 17.67
CA VAL A 28 -3.17 13.47 18.62
C VAL A 28 -1.94 12.57 18.84
N GLU A 29 -0.78 13.09 18.48
CA GLU A 29 0.52 12.41 18.42
C GLU A 29 0.98 12.01 19.83
N GLN A 30 0.69 10.78 20.26
CA GLN A 30 1.57 10.12 21.23
C GLN A 30 2.92 9.92 20.52
N ASP A 31 4.03 10.32 21.15
CA ASP A 31 5.45 10.25 20.71
C ASP A 31 5.78 9.02 19.83
N ARG A 32 5.32 9.00 18.57
CA ARG A 32 5.42 7.84 17.68
C ARG A 32 6.82 7.83 17.09
N HIS A 33 7.59 6.82 17.46
CA HIS A 33 8.96 6.70 17.00
C HIS A 33 9.43 5.26 16.91
N TYR A 34 10.44 5.05 16.07
CA TYR A 34 11.17 3.79 15.98
C TYR A 34 12.47 3.88 16.76
N ILE A 35 13.04 2.72 17.08
CA ILE A 35 14.29 2.62 17.84
C ILE A 35 15.33 1.96 16.96
N PHE A 36 16.47 2.64 16.79
CA PHE A 36 17.55 2.14 15.95
C PHE A 36 18.03 0.76 16.43
N GLY A 37 18.16 -0.18 15.49
CA GLY A 37 18.59 -1.55 15.74
C GLY A 37 17.53 -2.45 16.35
N GLN A 38 16.35 -1.94 16.70
CA GLN A 38 15.24 -2.75 17.18
C GLN A 38 14.53 -3.43 16.00
N GLN A 39 14.02 -4.64 16.22
CA GLN A 39 13.07 -5.29 15.32
C GLN A 39 11.69 -4.62 15.43
N ILE A 40 11.09 -4.30 14.30
CA ILE A 40 9.73 -3.77 14.22
C ILE A 40 8.72 -4.84 14.65
N SER A 41 7.57 -4.42 15.18
CA SER A 41 6.53 -5.31 15.71
C SER A 41 5.68 -6.00 14.65
N VAL A 42 5.80 -5.58 13.39
CA VAL A 42 5.10 -6.19 12.25
C VAL A 42 6.06 -7.08 11.47
N GLU A 43 5.54 -8.11 10.81
CA GLU A 43 6.30 -8.95 9.91
C GLU A 43 5.97 -8.59 8.46
N GLU A 44 6.85 -8.94 7.52
CA GLU A 44 6.57 -8.76 6.11
C GLU A 44 5.47 -9.73 5.67
N ASP A 45 4.35 -9.21 5.19
CA ASP A 45 3.16 -9.98 4.84
C ASP A 45 2.45 -9.39 3.61
N LEU A 46 1.15 -9.64 3.43
CA LEU A 46 0.36 -9.10 2.32
C LEU A 46 0.10 -7.58 2.40
N ALA A 47 0.25 -6.97 3.58
CA ALA A 47 0.00 -5.56 3.85
C ALA A 47 1.25 -4.79 4.28
N HIS A 48 2.35 -5.46 4.62
CA HIS A 48 3.57 -4.83 5.12
C HIS A 48 4.78 -5.21 4.25
N GLU A 49 5.52 -4.21 3.76
CA GLU A 49 6.76 -4.39 2.98
C GLU A 49 7.92 -3.66 3.61
N PHE A 50 9.09 -4.29 3.72
CA PHE A 50 10.32 -3.62 4.16
C PHE A 50 11.25 -3.33 2.99
N LYS A 51 11.84 -2.12 2.98
CA LYS A 51 12.89 -1.73 2.03
C LYS A 51 13.99 -0.96 2.76
N GLY A 52 15.24 -1.40 2.62
CA GLY A 52 16.40 -0.69 3.16
C GLY A 52 16.82 0.57 2.38
N HIS A 53 16.05 1.02 1.38
CA HIS A 53 16.43 2.11 0.48
C HIS A 53 15.23 3.00 0.12
N ARG A 54 15.52 4.16 -0.48
CA ARG A 54 14.51 5.14 -0.94
C ARG A 54 14.36 5.26 -2.47
N SER A 55 14.82 4.26 -3.24
CA SER A 55 14.57 4.22 -4.69
C SER A 55 13.09 3.92 -4.97
N ILE A 56 12.32 4.96 -5.25
CA ILE A 56 10.86 4.86 -5.38
C ILE A 56 10.50 4.26 -6.73
N SER A 57 10.97 4.89 -7.81
CA SER A 57 10.77 4.44 -9.18
C SER A 57 11.85 3.45 -9.61
N ILE A 58 11.51 2.61 -10.59
CA ILE A 58 12.46 1.82 -11.37
C ILE A 58 13.51 2.69 -12.09
N LEU A 59 13.17 3.94 -12.41
CA LEU A 59 14.09 4.90 -13.03
C LEU A 59 15.09 5.48 -12.03
N ASP A 60 14.78 5.45 -10.73
CA ASP A 60 15.69 5.94 -9.69
C ASP A 60 16.82 4.95 -9.38
N ILE A 61 16.73 3.71 -9.90
CA ILE A 61 17.69 2.65 -9.62
C ILE A 61 18.91 2.84 -10.54
N PRO A 62 20.13 3.05 -10.00
CA PRO A 62 21.33 3.18 -10.80
C PRO A 62 21.60 1.93 -11.64
N ASN A 63 22.16 2.11 -12.83
CA ASN A 63 22.52 1.01 -13.74
C ASN A 63 23.50 0.01 -13.10
N LEU A 64 24.30 0.44 -12.12
CA LEU A 64 25.22 -0.43 -11.38
C LEU A 64 24.50 -1.50 -10.54
N CYS A 65 23.20 -1.34 -10.27
CA CYS A 65 22.39 -2.33 -9.56
C CYS A 65 21.82 -3.43 -10.49
N LEU A 66 22.20 -3.46 -11.77
CA LEU A 66 21.89 -4.50 -12.74
C LEU A 66 23.00 -5.57 -12.73
N HIS A 67 22.68 -6.83 -12.44
CA HIS A 67 23.59 -7.95 -12.68
C HIS A 67 23.51 -8.41 -14.15
N SER A 68 24.70 -8.51 -14.77
CA SER A 68 25.11 -9.24 -15.98
C SER A 68 24.14 -9.42 -17.18
N SER A 69 24.60 -9.03 -18.38
CA SER A 69 24.28 -9.45 -19.77
C SER A 69 22.84 -9.72 -20.26
N THR A 70 21.86 -10.02 -19.41
CA THR A 70 20.45 -10.26 -19.76
C THR A 70 19.49 -9.18 -19.23
N GLY A 71 19.96 -8.28 -18.36
CA GLY A 71 19.21 -7.11 -17.90
C GLY A 71 18.00 -7.41 -16.98
N SER A 72 17.80 -8.66 -16.57
CA SER A 72 16.65 -9.09 -15.74
C SER A 72 16.93 -9.10 -14.23
N ASP A 73 18.19 -9.27 -13.82
CA ASP A 73 18.52 -9.56 -12.43
C ASP A 73 18.98 -8.28 -11.72
N ARG A 74 18.07 -7.67 -10.96
CA ARG A 74 18.36 -6.51 -10.13
C ARG A 74 18.62 -6.94 -8.70
N THR A 75 19.67 -6.39 -8.09
CA THR A 75 19.93 -6.59 -6.65
C THR A 75 18.92 -5.85 -5.77
N ARG A 76 18.13 -4.93 -6.35
CA ARG A 76 17.13 -4.11 -5.68
C ARG A 76 15.88 -3.95 -6.55
N ASN A 77 14.72 -4.24 -5.98
CA ASN A 77 13.42 -3.93 -6.60
C ASN A 77 12.97 -2.52 -6.19
N SER A 78 12.33 -1.80 -7.12
CA SER A 78 11.77 -0.48 -6.83
C SER A 78 10.62 -0.58 -5.83
N VAL A 79 10.43 0.47 -5.04
CA VAL A 79 9.27 0.57 -4.14
C VAL A 79 7.96 0.57 -4.94
N SER A 80 7.97 1.12 -6.16
CA SER A 80 6.83 1.13 -7.09
C SER A 80 6.27 -0.26 -7.38
N THR A 81 7.12 -1.29 -7.43
CA THR A 81 6.68 -2.67 -7.63
C THR A 81 5.83 -3.17 -6.47
N SER A 82 6.26 -2.88 -5.24
CA SER A 82 5.55 -3.25 -4.03
C SER A 82 4.24 -2.49 -3.87
N ILE A 83 4.24 -1.19 -4.19
CA ILE A 83 3.01 -0.38 -4.21
C ILE A 83 2.02 -0.90 -5.25
N CYS A 84 2.46 -1.20 -6.47
CA CYS A 84 1.62 -1.80 -7.51
C CYS A 84 0.99 -3.12 -7.02
N GLY A 85 1.77 -3.98 -6.37
CA GLY A 85 1.29 -5.22 -5.76
C GLY A 85 0.20 -5.01 -4.70
N MET A 86 0.38 -4.02 -3.81
CA MET A 86 -0.60 -3.69 -2.76
C MET A 86 -1.87 -3.02 -3.30
N LEU A 87 -1.74 -2.16 -4.31
CA LEU A 87 -2.89 -1.55 -4.99
C LEU A 87 -3.72 -2.62 -5.67
N ASN A 88 -3.05 -3.51 -6.40
CA ASN A 88 -3.72 -4.56 -7.14
C ASN A 88 -4.30 -5.60 -6.21
N SER A 89 -3.75 -5.91 -5.03
CA SER A 89 -4.40 -6.83 -4.08
C SER A 89 -5.75 -6.31 -3.57
N GLY A 90 -5.98 -4.99 -3.62
CA GLY A 90 -7.17 -4.33 -3.08
C GLY A 90 -7.18 -4.20 -1.56
N LEU A 91 -6.21 -4.80 -0.85
CA LEU A 91 -6.10 -4.74 0.60
C LEU A 91 -5.41 -3.45 1.07
N GLY A 92 -4.63 -2.80 0.21
CA GLY A 92 -3.75 -1.72 0.62
C GLY A 92 -2.53 -2.26 1.39
N GLY A 93 -1.93 -1.41 2.22
CA GLY A 93 -0.77 -1.78 3.02
C GLY A 93 0.13 -0.61 3.38
N THR A 94 1.31 -0.90 3.91
CA THR A 94 2.36 0.07 4.24
C THR A 94 3.71 -0.45 3.77
N VAL A 95 4.45 0.40 3.04
CA VAL A 95 5.86 0.16 2.73
C VAL A 95 6.73 0.96 3.69
N TYR A 96 7.63 0.29 4.39
CA TYR A 96 8.57 0.89 5.34
C TYR A 96 9.94 1.03 4.69
N LEU A 97 10.39 2.26 4.50
CA LEU A 97 11.73 2.57 4.01
C LEU A 97 12.68 2.84 5.19
N GLY A 98 13.89 2.28 5.12
CA GLY A 98 14.85 2.32 6.23
C GLY A 98 14.71 1.14 7.20
N VAL A 99 13.98 0.09 6.81
CA VAL A 99 13.88 -1.17 7.54
C VAL A 99 14.55 -2.26 6.71
N THR A 100 15.41 -3.07 7.31
CA THR A 100 16.04 -4.21 6.61
C THR A 100 15.01 -5.31 6.38
N ASP A 101 15.29 -6.23 5.45
CA ASP A 101 14.45 -7.39 5.17
C ASP A 101 14.16 -8.26 6.42
N ASN A 102 15.06 -8.26 7.42
CA ASN A 102 14.87 -8.93 8.72
C ASN A 102 14.01 -8.13 9.73
N GLY A 103 13.35 -7.04 9.30
CA GLY A 103 12.56 -6.17 10.17
C GLY A 103 13.36 -5.26 11.10
N ILE A 104 14.68 -5.16 10.96
CA ILE A 104 15.54 -4.31 11.81
C ILE A 104 15.48 -2.86 11.34
N VAL A 105 15.17 -1.94 12.27
CA VAL A 105 15.15 -0.49 12.02
C VAL A 105 16.58 0.04 11.86
N ARG A 106 16.86 0.64 10.70
CA ARG A 106 18.08 1.43 10.45
C ARG A 106 17.78 2.91 10.25
N GLY A 107 16.62 3.19 9.65
CA GLY A 107 16.19 4.50 9.21
C GLY A 107 17.05 5.07 8.08
N ILE A 108 16.64 6.24 7.61
CA ILE A 108 17.29 7.01 6.56
C ILE A 108 17.49 8.43 7.08
N SER A 109 18.72 8.92 7.00
CA SER A 109 19.07 10.30 7.34
C SER A 109 18.50 11.25 6.29
N LEU A 110 17.61 12.16 6.69
CA LEU A 110 16.92 13.08 5.79
C LEU A 110 16.94 14.52 6.30
N THR A 111 17.30 15.44 5.41
CA THR A 111 16.98 16.88 5.58
C THR A 111 15.51 17.14 5.25
N ARG A 112 14.99 18.32 5.58
CA ARG A 112 13.65 18.73 5.14
C ARG A 112 13.50 18.65 3.62
N TYR A 113 14.47 19.17 2.86
CA TYR A 113 14.43 19.13 1.40
C TYR A 113 14.40 17.69 0.86
N GLN A 114 15.04 16.76 1.55
CA GLN A 114 14.97 15.35 1.15
C GLN A 114 13.63 14.69 1.48
N LYS A 115 12.92 15.15 2.54
CA LYS A 115 11.53 14.72 2.79
C LYS A 115 10.61 15.20 1.66
N ASP A 116 10.71 16.49 1.30
CA ASP A 116 9.92 17.07 0.21
C ASP A 116 10.26 16.37 -1.15
N HIS A 117 11.52 16.01 -1.40
CA HIS A 117 11.90 15.18 -2.55
C HIS A 117 11.18 13.82 -2.57
N ILE A 118 11.11 13.14 -1.43
CA ILE A 118 10.51 11.80 -1.35
C ILE A 118 9.01 11.87 -1.61
N GLU A 119 8.31 12.85 -1.03
CA GLU A 119 6.89 13.11 -1.33
C GLU A 119 6.68 13.37 -2.83
N ALA A 120 7.52 14.22 -3.44
CA ALA A 120 7.48 14.51 -4.87
C ALA A 120 7.77 13.26 -5.73
N SER A 121 8.71 12.40 -5.30
CA SER A 121 9.07 11.18 -6.02
C SER A 121 7.97 10.11 -5.96
N VAL A 122 7.33 9.94 -4.80
CA VAL A 122 6.15 9.08 -4.65
C VAL A 122 5.01 9.57 -5.55
N LYS A 123 4.68 10.87 -5.47
CA LYS A 123 3.64 11.46 -6.32
C LYS A 123 3.93 11.27 -7.81
N TRP A 124 5.14 11.65 -8.25
CA TRP A 124 5.53 11.52 -9.65
C TRP A 124 5.45 10.07 -10.15
N THR A 125 5.88 9.11 -9.32
CA THR A 125 5.84 7.69 -9.67
C THR A 125 4.42 7.18 -9.82
N LEU A 126 3.54 7.54 -8.89
CA LEU A 126 2.13 7.11 -8.86
C LEU A 126 1.27 7.79 -9.92
N ASP A 127 1.61 9.01 -10.33
CA ASP A 127 1.01 9.71 -11.48
C ASP A 127 1.36 9.03 -12.82
N LYS A 128 2.43 8.22 -12.87
CA LYS A 128 2.85 7.44 -14.05
C LYS A 128 2.26 6.04 -14.13
N PHE A 129 1.51 5.62 -13.13
CA PHE A 129 0.79 4.35 -13.20
C PHE A 129 -0.32 4.43 -14.25
N THR A 130 -0.75 3.27 -14.74
CA THR A 130 -1.90 3.17 -15.65
C THR A 130 -2.97 2.27 -15.03
N PRO A 131 -4.11 2.81 -14.58
CA PRO A 131 -4.43 4.25 -14.50
C PRO A 131 -3.58 4.99 -13.44
N PRO A 132 -3.46 6.33 -13.50
CA PRO A 132 -2.82 7.10 -12.44
C PRO A 132 -3.50 6.86 -11.10
N VAL A 133 -2.72 6.82 -10.02
CA VAL A 133 -3.23 6.55 -8.67
C VAL A 133 -3.63 7.89 -8.02
N PRO A 134 -4.90 8.08 -7.64
CA PRO A 134 -5.34 9.31 -6.97
C PRO A 134 -4.61 9.57 -5.64
N GLU A 135 -4.39 10.84 -5.28
CA GLU A 135 -3.69 11.22 -4.04
C GLU A 135 -4.41 10.73 -2.78
N ASN A 136 -5.75 10.61 -2.83
CA ASN A 136 -6.52 10.01 -1.75
C ASN A 136 -6.33 8.48 -1.64
N ARG A 137 -5.44 7.83 -2.41
CA ARG A 137 -5.10 6.41 -2.25
C ARG A 137 -3.88 6.17 -1.38
N TYR A 138 -3.10 7.20 -1.09
CA TYR A 138 -1.86 7.04 -0.38
C TYR A 138 -1.52 8.24 0.50
N CYS A 139 -0.62 8.03 1.47
CA CYS A 139 0.03 9.11 2.19
C CYS A 139 1.45 8.68 2.57
N VAL A 140 2.32 9.68 2.80
CA VAL A 140 3.72 9.47 3.19
C VAL A 140 3.91 10.05 4.59
N THR A 141 4.39 9.23 5.52
CA THR A 141 4.65 9.61 6.90
C THR A 141 6.13 9.46 7.21
N PHE A 142 6.72 10.45 7.88
CA PHE A 142 8.12 10.40 8.32
C PHE A 142 8.17 10.19 9.84
N VAL A 143 8.41 8.95 10.26
CA VAL A 143 8.47 8.59 11.68
C VAL A 143 9.92 8.66 12.19
N PRO A 144 10.24 9.49 13.19
CA PRO A 144 11.61 9.66 13.68
C PRO A 144 12.16 8.35 14.28
N VAL A 145 13.48 8.17 14.17
CA VAL A 145 14.22 7.07 14.78
C VAL A 145 15.06 7.60 15.94
N SER A 146 14.82 7.09 17.15
CA SER A 146 15.60 7.39 18.34
C SER A 146 16.69 6.35 18.57
N SER A 147 17.73 6.72 19.32
CA SER A 147 18.81 5.82 19.74
C SER A 147 18.45 4.98 20.97
N SER A 148 17.42 5.35 21.74
CA SER A 148 17.01 4.68 22.97
C SER A 148 15.53 4.91 23.28
N LYS A 149 14.90 3.96 23.98
CA LYS A 149 13.53 4.01 24.53
C LYS A 149 13.29 5.20 25.46
N THR A 150 14.34 5.73 26.07
CA THR A 150 14.28 6.77 27.12
C THR A 150 14.51 8.19 26.62
N HIS A 151 14.94 8.37 25.38
CA HIS A 151 15.13 9.71 24.83
C HIS A 151 13.86 10.19 24.15
N SER A 152 13.16 11.11 24.81
CA SER A 152 12.06 11.87 24.22
C SER A 152 12.57 12.66 23.00
N ILE A 153 11.83 12.61 21.90
CA ILE A 153 12.12 13.36 20.65
C ILE A 153 12.02 14.88 20.84
N GLN A 154 11.57 15.32 22.01
CA GLN A 154 11.31 16.70 22.39
C GLN A 154 12.52 17.67 22.27
N ASN A 155 13.74 17.16 22.07
CA ASN A 155 14.94 17.99 21.86
C ASN A 155 15.37 18.16 20.40
N PHE A 156 14.64 17.58 19.44
CA PHE A 156 15.01 17.67 18.03
C PHE A 156 14.35 18.88 17.36
N LYS A 157 15.14 19.93 17.10
CA LYS A 157 14.71 21.04 16.25
C LYS A 157 15.14 20.79 14.82
N GLU A 158 14.18 20.73 13.89
CA GLU A 158 14.49 20.81 12.46
C GLU A 158 15.26 22.12 12.20
N GLN A 159 16.27 22.06 11.32
CA GLN A 159 17.00 23.28 10.96
C GLN A 159 16.06 24.27 10.28
N PRO A 160 16.23 25.59 10.49
CA PRO A 160 15.47 26.59 9.76
C PRO A 160 15.66 26.40 8.25
N ILE A 161 14.54 26.38 7.54
CA ILE A 161 14.47 26.09 6.10
C ILE A 161 14.45 27.41 5.34
N ASP A 162 15.22 27.50 4.25
CA ASP A 162 15.11 28.60 3.31
C ASP A 162 13.88 28.37 2.42
N SER A 163 12.85 29.18 2.61
CA SER A 163 11.57 29.07 1.87
C SER A 163 11.77 29.15 0.36
N LYS A 164 12.65 30.04 -0.13
CA LYS A 164 12.87 30.19 -1.58
C LYS A 164 13.53 28.96 -2.18
N ARG A 165 14.44 28.35 -1.43
CA ARG A 165 15.12 27.14 -1.85
C ARG A 165 14.20 25.92 -1.81
N ARG A 166 13.27 25.88 -0.85
CA ARG A 166 12.25 24.83 -0.75
C ARG A 166 11.30 24.80 -1.94
N GLU A 167 11.01 25.95 -2.54
CA GLU A 167 10.17 26.08 -3.73
C GLU A 167 10.86 25.57 -5.01
N GLN A 168 12.17 25.33 -4.99
CA GLN A 168 12.89 24.81 -6.14
C GLN A 168 12.41 23.39 -6.48
N PRO A 169 12.07 23.10 -7.75
CA PRO A 169 11.60 21.77 -8.12
C PRO A 169 12.67 20.70 -7.88
N HIS A 170 12.25 19.57 -7.29
CA HIS A 170 13.11 18.41 -7.16
C HIS A 170 13.24 17.67 -8.50
N HIS A 171 14.42 17.08 -8.72
CA HIS A 171 14.65 16.21 -9.86
C HIS A 171 14.25 14.79 -9.44
N VAL A 172 13.12 14.31 -9.97
CA VAL A 172 12.53 13.00 -9.66
C VAL A 172 12.45 12.14 -10.92
N GLY A 173 12.43 10.81 -10.77
CA GLY A 173 12.31 9.89 -11.91
C GLY A 173 13.57 9.80 -12.77
N HIS A 174 14.75 10.04 -12.18
CA HIS A 174 16.04 9.96 -12.85
C HIS A 174 17.09 9.44 -11.87
N PRO A 175 18.08 8.63 -12.31
CA PRO A 175 19.14 8.12 -11.41
C PRO A 175 20.14 9.17 -10.90
N ASN A 176 19.97 10.46 -11.26
CA ASN A 176 20.94 11.50 -10.93
C ASN A 176 20.60 12.11 -9.56
N TYR A 177 21.63 12.57 -8.84
CA TYR A 177 21.43 13.31 -7.60
C TYR A 177 20.59 14.57 -7.83
N CYS A 178 19.68 14.83 -6.90
CA CYS A 178 18.97 16.09 -6.83
C CYS A 178 19.81 17.13 -6.07
N TRP A 179 19.53 18.42 -6.29
CA TRP A 179 20.16 19.50 -5.54
C TRP A 179 20.03 19.35 -4.02
N CYS A 180 18.97 18.69 -3.53
CA CYS A 180 18.78 18.42 -2.10
C CYS A 180 19.76 17.37 -1.54
N ASP A 181 20.27 16.47 -2.38
CA ASP A 181 21.28 15.48 -1.99
C ASP A 181 22.66 16.12 -1.90
N LEU A 182 22.96 17.03 -2.84
CA LEU A 182 24.17 17.84 -2.78
C LEU A 182 24.17 18.74 -1.53
N ASP A 183 23.02 19.34 -1.20
CA ASP A 183 22.85 20.14 0.00
C ASP A 183 23.06 19.31 1.28
N ALA A 184 22.43 18.14 1.37
CA ALA A 184 22.61 17.23 2.49
C ALA A 184 24.08 16.78 2.64
N SER A 185 24.76 16.50 1.52
CA SER A 185 26.18 16.15 1.50
C SER A 185 27.07 17.30 1.99
N ALA A 186 26.77 18.54 1.59
CA ALA A 186 27.47 19.72 2.07
C ALA A 186 27.25 19.93 3.58
N LEU A 187 26.02 19.79 4.07
CA LEU A 187 25.72 19.86 5.50
C LEU A 187 26.47 18.79 6.30
N HIS A 188 26.50 17.56 5.80
CA HIS A 188 27.25 16.47 6.42
C HIS A 188 28.75 16.78 6.46
N SER A 189 29.30 17.34 5.39
CA SER A 189 30.72 17.75 5.32
C SER A 189 31.07 18.86 6.32
N LEU A 190 30.08 19.69 6.69
CA LEU A 190 30.20 20.70 7.74
C LEU A 190 29.92 20.15 9.16
N GLY A 191 29.80 18.82 9.32
CA GLY A 191 29.52 18.17 10.59
C GLY A 191 28.07 18.30 11.08
N LYS A 192 27.15 18.81 10.24
CA LYS A 192 25.72 18.87 10.56
C LYS A 192 25.07 17.54 10.22
N MET A 193 24.68 16.78 11.25
CA MET A 193 23.96 15.53 11.08
C MET A 193 22.47 15.79 10.89
N SER A 194 21.87 15.13 9.90
CA SER A 194 20.41 15.16 9.71
C SER A 194 19.74 14.09 10.57
N MET A 195 18.46 14.30 10.85
CA MET A 195 17.68 13.32 11.61
C MET A 195 17.42 12.06 10.79
N ILE A 196 17.26 10.95 11.50
CA ILE A 196 17.01 9.64 10.92
C ILE A 196 15.52 9.32 11.03
N TYR A 197 14.93 8.85 9.93
CA TYR A 197 13.51 8.51 9.83
C TYR A 197 13.29 7.13 9.25
N VAL A 198 12.23 6.46 9.68
CA VAL A 198 11.55 5.44 8.87
C VAL A 198 10.48 6.17 8.07
N ILE A 199 10.45 5.92 6.76
CA ILE A 199 9.43 6.50 5.88
C ILE A 199 8.35 5.44 5.69
N GLU A 200 7.11 5.78 5.98
CA GLU A 200 5.96 4.90 5.77
C GLU A 200 5.16 5.43 4.59
N ILE A 201 5.03 4.61 3.55
CA ILE A 201 4.14 4.89 2.42
C ILE A 201 2.90 4.03 2.64
N HIS A 202 1.82 4.65 3.07
CA HIS A 202 0.55 3.98 3.30
C HIS A 202 -0.26 3.95 2.02
N ILE A 203 -0.81 2.79 1.68
CA ILE A 203 -1.72 2.57 0.57
C ILE A 203 -3.08 2.18 1.16
N ARG A 204 -4.11 2.98 0.88
CA ARG A 204 -5.46 2.70 1.37
C ARG A 204 -5.99 1.36 0.81
N PRO A 205 -6.85 0.63 1.54
CA PRO A 205 -7.64 -0.45 0.96
C PRO A 205 -8.57 0.05 -0.15
N TRP A 206 -8.99 -0.82 -1.06
CA TRP A 206 -9.98 -0.48 -2.08
C TRP A 206 -11.34 -0.22 -1.45
N ASP A 207 -11.87 0.99 -1.62
CA ASP A 207 -13.23 1.33 -1.25
C ASP A 207 -14.03 1.76 -2.50
N PRO A 208 -14.95 0.91 -2.95
CA PRO A 208 -15.82 1.20 -4.08
C PRO A 208 -16.65 2.49 -3.98
N HIS A 209 -16.96 2.96 -2.77
CA HIS A 209 -17.77 4.15 -2.52
C HIS A 209 -16.97 5.44 -2.63
N LEU A 210 -15.72 5.40 -2.15
CA LEU A 210 -14.79 6.54 -2.19
C LEU A 210 -14.10 6.67 -3.56
N MET A 211 -13.99 5.58 -4.33
CA MET A 211 -13.16 5.51 -5.55
C MET A 211 -13.99 5.31 -6.82
N LYS A 212 -15.10 6.04 -6.93
CA LYS A 212 -16.00 5.96 -8.10
C LYS A 212 -15.32 6.36 -9.41
N GLU A 213 -14.39 7.30 -9.36
CA GLU A 213 -13.66 7.81 -10.54
C GLU A 213 -12.77 6.77 -11.23
N LEU A 214 -12.33 5.76 -10.49
CA LEU A 214 -11.51 4.67 -11.02
C LEU A 214 -12.35 3.55 -11.65
N ARG A 215 -13.68 3.66 -11.60
CA ARG A 215 -14.58 2.71 -12.23
C ARG A 215 -14.78 3.06 -13.69
N ASN A 216 -14.84 2.03 -14.53
CA ASN A 216 -15.18 2.21 -15.92
C ASN A 216 -16.68 2.63 -16.04
N PRO A 217 -16.98 3.82 -16.59
CA PRO A 217 -18.36 4.30 -16.74
C PRO A 217 -19.23 3.40 -17.62
N LEU A 218 -18.61 2.67 -18.55
CA LEU A 218 -19.30 1.73 -19.44
C LEU A 218 -19.80 0.48 -18.73
N TYR A 219 -19.37 0.25 -17.49
CA TYR A 219 -19.68 -0.93 -16.70
C TYR A 219 -20.21 -0.53 -15.31
N SER A 220 -21.13 0.44 -15.24
CA SER A 220 -21.75 0.88 -13.98
C SER A 220 -22.45 -0.25 -13.23
N ASP A 221 -23.00 -1.22 -13.97
CA ASP A 221 -23.70 -2.39 -13.42
C ASP A 221 -22.77 -3.55 -13.05
N ALA A 222 -21.49 -3.48 -13.40
CA ALA A 222 -20.52 -4.52 -13.10
C ALA A 222 -20.13 -4.53 -11.61
N PRO A 223 -19.66 -5.68 -11.09
CA PRO A 223 -19.12 -5.76 -9.75
C PRO A 223 -18.08 -4.67 -9.47
N PRO A 224 -18.12 -4.02 -8.30
CA PRO A 224 -17.18 -2.97 -7.89
C PRO A 224 -15.78 -3.51 -7.57
N LEU A 225 -15.11 -4.14 -8.53
CA LEU A 225 -13.81 -4.76 -8.31
C LEU A 225 -12.70 -3.70 -8.22
N PRO A 226 -11.63 -3.96 -7.45
CA PRO A 226 -10.45 -3.13 -7.47
C PRO A 226 -9.88 -3.04 -8.89
N PRO A 227 -9.55 -1.83 -9.39
CA PRO A 227 -8.89 -1.68 -10.69
C PRO A 227 -7.52 -2.35 -10.66
N LEU A 228 -7.04 -2.73 -11.85
CA LEU A 228 -5.67 -3.18 -12.02
C LEU A 228 -4.82 -2.02 -12.50
N PHE A 229 -3.70 -1.83 -11.83
CA PHE A 229 -2.68 -0.84 -12.08
C PHE A 229 -1.49 -1.50 -12.76
N LEU A 230 -1.01 -0.85 -13.81
CA LEU A 230 0.33 -1.05 -14.35
C LEU A 230 1.25 0.00 -13.74
N ASN A 231 2.44 -0.41 -13.34
CA ASN A 231 3.46 0.54 -12.88
C ASN A 231 4.05 1.35 -14.05
N GLU A 232 5.00 2.23 -13.75
CA GLU A 232 5.67 3.11 -14.72
C GLU A 232 6.46 2.35 -15.82
N ALA A 233 6.71 1.05 -15.63
CA ALA A 233 7.35 0.15 -16.61
C ALA A 233 6.34 -0.78 -17.31
N CYS A 234 5.04 -0.46 -17.24
CA CYS A 234 3.94 -1.26 -17.79
C CYS A 234 3.88 -2.69 -17.22
N GLY A 235 4.35 -2.89 -15.98
CA GLY A 235 4.28 -4.15 -15.26
C GLY A 235 3.03 -4.21 -14.36
N CYS A 236 2.29 -5.31 -14.44
CA CYS A 236 1.22 -5.63 -13.51
C CYS A 236 1.78 -6.54 -12.43
N PHE A 237 1.66 -6.15 -11.15
CA PHE A 237 2.13 -6.95 -10.03
C PHE A 237 0.98 -7.18 -9.05
N VAL A 238 0.91 -8.36 -8.44
CA VAL A 238 0.00 -8.61 -7.33
C VAL A 238 0.79 -9.15 -6.17
N ARG A 239 0.52 -8.62 -4.99
CA ARG A 239 1.17 -9.09 -3.78
C ARG A 239 0.62 -10.45 -3.39
N GLN A 240 1.53 -11.42 -3.27
CA GLN A 240 1.31 -12.74 -2.69
C GLN A 240 2.22 -12.87 -1.46
N THR A 241 2.00 -13.90 -0.63
CA THR A 241 2.75 -14.11 0.62
C THR A 241 4.26 -14.06 0.34
N CYS A 242 4.91 -12.95 0.74
CA CYS A 242 6.34 -12.65 0.58
C CYS A 242 6.86 -12.54 -0.87
N ARG A 243 5.99 -12.41 -1.89
CA ARG A 243 6.40 -12.26 -3.30
C ARG A 243 5.50 -11.29 -4.07
N GLN A 244 6.08 -10.67 -5.09
CA GLN A 244 5.39 -9.75 -6.00
C GLN A 244 5.61 -10.23 -7.45
N PRO A 245 4.99 -11.35 -7.87
CA PRO A 245 5.13 -11.83 -9.25
C PRO A 245 4.58 -10.80 -10.23
N ARG A 246 5.31 -10.62 -11.34
CA ARG A 246 4.78 -9.93 -12.51
C ARG A 246 3.73 -10.84 -13.16
N LEU A 247 2.53 -10.34 -13.33
CA LEU A 247 1.43 -11.09 -13.92
C LEU A 247 1.49 -11.03 -15.45
N CYS A 248 1.29 -12.18 -16.09
CA CYS A 248 0.98 -12.24 -17.51
C CYS A 248 -0.53 -12.07 -17.75
N LEU A 249 -0.96 -12.01 -19.01
CA LEU A 249 -2.37 -11.85 -19.37
C LEU A 249 -3.25 -13.00 -18.84
N GLU A 250 -2.73 -14.23 -18.83
CA GLU A 250 -3.47 -15.39 -18.31
C GLU A 250 -3.64 -15.32 -16.79
N ASP A 251 -2.62 -14.86 -16.07
CA ASP A 251 -2.71 -14.63 -14.62
C ASP A 251 -3.72 -13.53 -14.30
N VAL A 252 -3.72 -12.44 -15.08
CA VAL A 252 -4.69 -11.34 -14.94
C VAL A 252 -6.10 -11.84 -15.17
N ARG A 253 -6.32 -12.64 -16.22
CA ARG A 253 -7.63 -13.25 -16.50
C ARG A 253 -8.09 -14.12 -15.34
N SER A 254 -7.21 -15.00 -14.86
CA SER A 254 -7.50 -15.90 -13.75
C SER A 254 -7.83 -15.15 -12.47
N LEU A 255 -7.07 -14.10 -12.15
CA LEU A 255 -7.29 -13.21 -11.02
C LEU A 255 -8.66 -12.50 -11.10
N LEU A 256 -9.03 -11.97 -12.27
CA LEU A 256 -10.32 -11.30 -12.45
C LEU A 256 -11.49 -12.28 -12.31
N VAL A 257 -11.38 -13.49 -12.87
CA VAL A 257 -12.39 -14.54 -12.71
C VAL A 257 -12.57 -14.88 -11.24
N HIS A 258 -11.47 -15.07 -10.49
CA HIS A 258 -11.52 -15.34 -9.06
C HIS A 258 -12.21 -14.22 -8.29
N ARG A 259 -11.89 -12.96 -8.57
CA ARG A 259 -12.53 -11.80 -7.92
C ARG A 259 -14.02 -11.72 -8.18
N ILE A 260 -14.46 -12.00 -9.41
CA ILE A 260 -15.88 -12.02 -9.76
C ILE A 260 -16.58 -13.14 -8.97
N GLN A 261 -15.98 -14.33 -8.92
CA GLN A 261 -16.52 -15.45 -8.17
C GLN A 261 -16.65 -15.14 -6.67
N GLU A 262 -15.60 -14.58 -6.06
CA GLU A 262 -15.63 -14.15 -4.65
C GLU A 262 -16.69 -13.08 -4.40
N HIS A 263 -16.81 -12.09 -5.28
CA HIS A 263 -17.84 -11.05 -5.16
C HIS A 263 -19.25 -11.64 -5.22
N CYS A 264 -19.51 -12.52 -6.20
CA CYS A 264 -20.79 -13.19 -6.35
C CYS A 264 -21.11 -14.07 -5.13
N TYR A 265 -20.12 -14.81 -4.62
CA TYR A 265 -20.27 -15.63 -3.42
C TYR A 265 -20.65 -14.79 -2.21
N LEU A 266 -19.93 -13.70 -1.93
CA LEU A 266 -20.23 -12.80 -0.80
C LEU A 266 -21.63 -12.19 -0.91
N LYS A 267 -22.06 -11.82 -2.11
CA LYS A 267 -23.40 -11.28 -2.34
C LYS A 267 -24.48 -12.32 -2.09
N LEU A 268 -24.28 -13.55 -2.56
CA LEU A 268 -25.19 -14.68 -2.31
C LEU A 268 -25.27 -15.04 -0.83
N SER A 269 -24.15 -15.07 -0.11
CA SER A 269 -24.12 -15.34 1.34
C SER A 269 -24.90 -14.28 2.12
N ARG A 270 -24.71 -12.98 1.82
CA ARG A 270 -25.49 -11.90 2.47
C ARG A 270 -26.99 -12.00 2.20
N LEU A 271 -27.37 -12.31 0.95
CA LEU A 271 -28.77 -12.51 0.58
C LEU A 271 -29.38 -13.71 1.32
N HIS A 272 -28.63 -14.79 1.47
CA HIS A 272 -29.06 -15.96 2.23
C HIS A 272 -29.26 -15.64 3.72
N GLU A 273 -28.32 -14.92 4.35
CA GLU A 273 -28.47 -14.46 5.73
C GLU A 273 -29.71 -13.57 5.93
N GLN A 274 -29.96 -12.63 4.99
CA GLN A 274 -31.15 -11.78 5.03
C GLN A 274 -32.45 -12.59 4.87
N TYR A 275 -32.44 -13.58 3.97
CA TYR A 275 -33.58 -14.46 3.77
C TYR A 275 -33.90 -15.29 5.03
N GLU A 276 -32.89 -15.89 5.66
CA GLU A 276 -33.05 -16.62 6.93
C GLU A 276 -33.62 -15.72 8.05
N LEU A 277 -33.12 -14.48 8.13
CA LEU A 277 -33.59 -13.50 9.12
C LEU A 277 -35.06 -13.09 8.86
N LEU A 278 -35.44 -12.91 7.59
CA LEU A 278 -36.84 -12.66 7.20
C LEU A 278 -37.75 -13.86 7.48
N GLN A 279 -37.29 -15.09 7.24
CA GLN A 279 -38.04 -16.31 7.58
C GLN A 279 -38.28 -16.40 9.09
N GLN A 280 -37.26 -16.14 9.90
CA GLN A 280 -37.40 -16.12 11.36
C GLN A 280 -38.39 -15.04 11.83
N MET A 281 -38.35 -13.85 11.23
CA MET A 281 -39.32 -12.79 11.51
C MET A 281 -40.75 -13.21 11.12
N ALA A 282 -40.94 -13.82 9.96
CA ALA A 282 -42.26 -14.29 9.51
C ALA A 282 -42.85 -15.36 10.44
N ILE A 283 -42.02 -16.29 10.91
CA ILE A 283 -42.40 -17.31 11.90
C ILE A 283 -42.80 -16.64 13.22
N ASN A 284 -42.00 -15.70 13.72
CA ASN A 284 -42.26 -15.00 14.99
C ASN A 284 -43.53 -14.13 14.97
N HIS A 285 -43.93 -13.64 13.79
CA HIS A 285 -45.15 -12.86 13.60
C HIS A 285 -46.39 -13.70 13.25
N GLY A 286 -46.30 -15.03 13.31
CA GLY A 286 -47.43 -15.93 13.04
C GLY A 286 -47.85 -15.98 11.57
N LEU A 287 -47.03 -15.47 10.66
CA LEU A 287 -47.22 -15.52 9.20
C LEU A 287 -46.70 -16.86 8.65
N SER A 288 -47.04 -17.97 9.31
CA SER A 288 -46.75 -19.31 8.79
C SER A 288 -47.99 -19.86 8.11
N SER A 289 -48.19 -19.51 6.84
CA SER A 289 -49.04 -20.27 5.94
C SER A 289 -48.15 -20.98 4.93
N ASP A 290 -48.11 -22.31 5.01
CA ASP A 290 -47.73 -23.29 3.99
C ASP A 290 -46.92 -22.73 2.78
N ILE A 291 -45.60 -22.66 2.94
CA ILE A 291 -44.66 -22.68 1.80
C ILE A 291 -43.93 -24.03 1.81
N SER A 292 -44.71 -25.11 1.86
CA SER A 292 -44.25 -26.44 1.48
C SER A 292 -44.76 -26.72 0.07
N HIS A 293 -43.82 -27.07 -0.82
CA HIS A 293 -44.00 -27.50 -2.22
C HIS A 293 -43.93 -26.42 -3.30
N GLN A 294 -42.70 -26.17 -3.77
CA GLN A 294 -42.36 -26.24 -5.20
C GLN A 294 -40.85 -26.56 -5.35
N LYS A 295 -40.43 -27.72 -4.82
CA LYS A 295 -39.23 -28.42 -5.29
C LYS A 295 -39.69 -29.58 -6.17
N GLU A 296 -40.24 -29.29 -7.34
CA GLU A 296 -40.37 -30.29 -8.38
C GLU A 296 -39.83 -29.76 -9.70
N GLY A 297 -38.79 -30.44 -10.18
CA GLY A 297 -38.54 -30.67 -11.60
C GLY A 297 -38.11 -29.47 -12.43
N LYS A 298 -36.80 -29.31 -12.60
CA LYS A 298 -36.19 -29.15 -13.93
C LYS A 298 -34.69 -29.42 -13.85
N ASN A 299 -34.35 -30.71 -13.94
CA ASN A 299 -33.15 -31.12 -14.64
C ASN A 299 -33.31 -30.64 -16.09
N VAL A 300 -32.45 -29.73 -16.52
CA VAL A 300 -32.19 -29.53 -17.95
C VAL A 300 -30.67 -29.54 -18.10
N TYR A 301 -30.24 -30.44 -18.98
CA TYR A 301 -28.89 -30.73 -19.42
C TYR A 301 -28.10 -29.49 -19.88
#